data_AF-A0A2D7BZ40-F1
#
_entry.id   AF-A0A2D7BZ40-F1
#
_cell.length_a   1.000
_cell.length_b   1.000
_cell.length_c   1.000
_cell.angle_alpha   90.00
_cell.angle_beta   90.00
_cell.angle_gamma   90.00
#
_symmetry.space_group_name_H-M   'P 1'
#
loop_
_entity.id
_entity.type
_entity.pdbx_description
1 polymer ?
#
loop_
_entity_poly.entity_id
_entity_poly.type
_entity_poly.pdbx_seq_one_letter_code
_entity_poly.pdbx_strand_id
1 'polypeptide(L)' 'MFLTLKYIMDGVIGQVKSLRGIVGSLDNRVKTMNHDMVRMDTTMCVVLGIRPDLNRISRADGKEDARRD' A
#
# COMPACT_ATOMS: atom_id res chain seq x y z
N MET A 1 31.85 26.33 12.73
CA MET A 1 30.53 26.00 13.31
C MET A 1 29.41 25.89 12.28
N PHE A 2 29.39 26.65 11.18
CA PHE A 2 28.35 26.52 10.14
C PHE A 2 28.36 25.16 9.40
N LEU A 3 29.57 24.68 9.03
CA LEU A 3 29.71 23.45 8.22
C LEU A 3 29.24 22.19 8.96
N THR A 4 29.48 22.11 10.27
CA THR A 4 29.06 20.96 11.10
C THR A 4 27.54 20.88 11.25
N LEU A 5 26.87 22.01 11.46
CA LEU A 5 25.41 22.10 11.49
C LEU A 5 24.80 21.72 10.14
N LYS A 6 25.38 22.20 9.04
CA LYS A 6 24.96 21.82 7.69
C LYS A 6 25.10 20.31 7.45
N TYR A 7 26.21 19.71 7.86
CA TYR A 7 26.43 18.26 7.73
C TYR A 7 25.40 17.44 8.49
N ILE A 8 25.07 17.85 9.73
CA ILE A 8 24.05 17.15 10.54
C ILE A 8 22.67 17.28 9.88
N MET A 9 22.28 18.47 9.39
CA MET A 9 21.01 18.65 8.69
C MET A 9 20.92 17.82 7.41
N ASP A 10 21.97 17.82 6.58
CA ASP A 10 21.99 17.04 5.34
C ASP A 10 21.87 15.53 5.64
N GLY A 11 22.47 15.05 6.74
CA GLY A 11 22.31 13.68 7.23
C GLY A 11 20.88 13.34 7.65
N VAL A 12 20.24 14.17 8.47
CA VAL A 12 18.85 13.97 8.91
C VAL A 12 17.89 14.02 7.73
N ILE A 13 18.09 14.95 6.78
CA ILE A 13 17.27 15.04 5.56
C ILE A 13 17.39 13.76 4.72
N GLY A 14 18.60 13.19 4.60
CA GLY A 14 18.83 11.92 3.92
C GLY A 14 18.07 10.76 4.57
N GLN A 15 18.10 10.67 5.90
CA GLN A 15 17.37 9.64 6.64
C GLN A 15 15.85 9.76 6.46
N VAL A 16 15.29 10.98 6.51
CA VAL A 16 13.86 11.22 6.29
C VAL A 16 13.44 10.83 4.87
N LYS A 17 14.27 11.12 3.86
CA LYS A 17 14.00 10.69 2.47
C LYS A 17 13.97 9.17 2.34
N SER A 18 14.90 8.47 2.99
CA SER A 18 14.93 7.00 3.02
C SER A 18 13.67 6.43 3.66
N LEU A 19 13.28 6.95 4.84
CA LEU A 19 12.04 6.55 5.52
C LEU A 19 10.80 6.78 4.65
N ARG A 20 10.73 7.91 3.95
CA ARG A 20 9.64 8.19 3.01
C ARG A 20 9.57 7.16 1.89
N GLY A 21 10.72 6.71 1.38
CA GLY A 21 10.79 5.63 0.39
C GLY A 21 10.26 4.31 0.94
N ILE A 22 10.66 3.94 2.16
CA ILE A 22 10.20 2.72 2.84
C ILE A 22 8.68 2.77 3.06
N VAL A 23 8.16 3.88 3.59
CA VAL A 23 6.71 4.07 3.82
C VAL A 23 5.93 3.97 2.51
N GLY A 24 6.41 4.58 1.42
CA GLY A 24 5.79 4.45 0.11
C GLY A 24 5.77 3.00 -0.41
N SER A 25 6.86 2.26 -0.22
CA SER A 25 6.91 0.84 -0.59
C SER A 25 5.94 -0.02 0.23
N LEU A 26 5.78 0.30 1.53
CA LEU A 26 4.87 -0.41 2.41
C LEU A 26 3.41 -0.11 2.08
N ASP A 27 3.08 1.14 1.75
CA ASP A 27 1.75 1.53 1.29
C ASP A 27 1.32 0.73 0.04
N ASN A 28 2.22 0.56 -0.93
CA ASN A 28 1.97 -0.27 -2.11
C ASN A 28 1.74 -1.75 -1.75
N ARG A 29 2.50 -2.27 -0.78
CA ARG A 29 2.32 -3.66 -0.30
C ARG A 29 1.00 -3.84 0.42
N VAL A 30 0.56 -2.88 1.23
CA VAL A 30 -0.74 -2.91 1.91
C VAL A 30 -1.87 -2.91 0.89
N LYS A 31 -1.78 -2.08 -0.16
CA LYS A 31 -2.77 -2.08 -1.26
C LYS A 31 -2.81 -3.41 -1.99
N THR A 32 -1.66 -3.99 -2.32
CA THR A 32 -1.56 -5.29 -2.98
C THR A 32 -2.19 -6.40 -2.12
N MET A 33 -1.84 -6.43 -0.83
CA MET A 33 -2.40 -7.40 0.11
C MET A 33 -3.91 -7.24 0.30
N ASN A 34 -4.41 -6.00 0.29
CA ASN A 34 -5.86 -5.75 0.36
C ASN A 34 -6.60 -6.35 -0.84
N HIS A 35 -6.05 -6.17 -2.04
CA HIS A 35 -6.60 -6.79 -3.25
C HIS A 35 -6.58 -8.32 -3.18
N ASP A 36 -5.46 -8.91 -2.78
CA ASP A 36 -5.33 -10.37 -2.64
C ASP A 36 -6.30 -10.94 -1.60
N MET A 37 -6.51 -10.23 -0.49
CA MET A 37 -7.44 -10.64 0.56
C MET A 37 -8.90 -10.65 0.08
N VAL A 38 -9.30 -9.65 -0.70
CA VAL A 38 -10.65 -9.61 -1.30
C VAL A 38 -10.85 -10.71 -2.33
N ARG A 39 -9.81 -10.98 -3.15
CA ARG A 39 -9.84 -12.09 -4.11
C ARG A 39 -9.96 -13.44 -3.42
N MET A 40 -9.20 -13.63 -2.33
CA MET A 40 -9.23 -14.86 -1.53
C MET A 40 -10.62 -15.07 -0.89
N ASP A 41 -11.18 -14.04 -0.28
CA ASP A 41 -12.52 -14.08 0.33
C ASP A 41 -13.59 -14.46 -0.71
N THR A 42 -13.56 -13.81 -1.87
CA THR A 42 -14.48 -14.11 -2.98
C THR A 42 -14.34 -15.56 -3.47
N THR A 43 -13.11 -16.04 -3.60
CA THR A 43 -12.83 -17.43 -4.02
C THR A 43 -13.36 -18.42 -2.99
N MET A 44 -13.14 -18.16 -1.70
CA MET A 44 -13.64 -19.00 -0.60
C MET A 44 -15.16 -19.01 -0.55
N CYS A 45 -15.81 -17.87 -0.77
CA CYS A 45 -17.26 -17.78 -0.88
C CYS A 45 -17.80 -18.69 -1.99
N VAL A 46 -17.17 -18.68 -3.18
CA VAL A 46 -17.55 -19.57 -4.28
C VAL A 46 -17.36 -21.05 -3.91
N VAL A 47 -16.23 -21.41 -3.29
CA VAL A 47 -15.94 -22.79 -2.89
C VAL A 47 -16.90 -23.29 -1.81
N LEU A 48 -17.27 -22.44 -0.85
CA LEU A 48 -18.15 -22.78 0.27
C LEU A 48 -19.64 -22.58 -0.05
N GLY A 49 -20.00 -22.09 -1.25
CA GLY A 49 -21.38 -21.78 -1.62
C GLY A 49 -22.00 -20.60 -0.85
N ILE A 50 -21.16 -19.76 -0.25
CA ILE A 50 -21.56 -18.57 0.52
C ILE A 50 -21.58 -17.37 -0.43
N ARG A 51 -22.52 -16.44 -0.26
CA ARG A 51 -22.51 -15.20 -1.05
C ARG A 51 -21.35 -14.28 -0.61
N PRO A 52 -20.50 -13.81 -1.53
CA PRO A 52 -19.45 -12.85 -1.21
C PRO A 52 -20.04 -11.48 -0.85
N ASP A 53 -19.34 -10.73 0.00
CA ASP A 53 -19.75 -9.38 0.37
C ASP A 53 -19.47 -8.38 -0.76
N LEU A 54 -20.52 -8.09 -1.53
CA LEU A 54 -20.49 -7.18 -2.68
C LEU A 54 -20.17 -5.73 -2.28
N ASN A 55 -20.47 -5.30 -1.05
CA ASN A 55 -20.15 -3.95 -0.59
C ASN A 55 -18.64 -3.81 -0.35
N ARG A 56 -18.00 -4.86 0.18
CA ARG A 56 -16.55 -4.90 0.38
C ARG A 56 -15.81 -4.96 -0.95
N ILE A 57 -16.30 -5.73 -1.92
CA ILE A 57 -15.74 -5.79 -3.28
C ILE A 57 -15.86 -4.43 -3.98
N SER A 58 -17.05 -3.82 -3.98
CA SER A 58 -17.29 -2.51 -4.61
C SER A 58 -16.43 -1.38 -4.01
N ARG A 59 -16.09 -1.48 -2.72
CA ARG A 59 -15.20 -0.51 -2.03
C ARG A 59 -13.73 -0.78 -2.27
N ALA A 60 -13.34 -2.04 -2.48
CA ALA A 60 -11.96 -2.40 -2.83
C ALA A 60 -11.63 -2.01 -4.27
N ASP A 61 -12.61 -2.07 -5.18
CA ASP A 61 -12.52 -1.70 -6.60
C ASP A 61 -12.68 -0.19 -6.85
N GLY A 62 -13.12 0.58 -5.84
CA GLY A 62 -13.40 2.01 -5.92
C GLY A 62 -12.18 2.93 -6.13
N LYS A 63 -11.00 2.37 -6.36
CA LYS A 63 -9.90 3.07 -7.02
C LYS A 63 -9.62 2.27 -8.28
N GLU A 64 -10.04 2.83 -9.43
CA GLU A 64 -9.71 2.33 -10.76
C GLU A 64 -8.34 1.69 -10.75
N ASP A 65 -8.32 0.44 -11.21
CA ASP A 65 -7.13 -0.29 -11.59
C ASP A 65 -6.23 0.62 -12.44
N ALA A 66 -5.21 1.20 -11.81
CA ALA A 66 -4.20 2.03 -12.45
C ALA A 66 -3.25 1.21 -13.33
N ARG A 67 -3.63 -0.02 -13.71
CA ARG A 67 -3.05 -0.80 -14.80
C ARG A 67 -4.00 -0.79 -15.98
N ARG A 68 -4.08 0.37 -16.62
CA ARG A 68 -4.07 0.41 -18.08
C ARG A 68 -2.61 0.15 -18.46
N ASP A 69 -2.36 -1.03 -19.01
CA ASP A 69 -1.10 -1.47 -19.67
C ASP A 69 0.22 -1.29 -18.90
#